data_AF-A0A9Q4RBZ3-F1
#
_entry.id   AF-A0A9Q4RBZ3-F1
#
_cell.length_a   1.000
_cell.length_b   1.000
_cell.length_c   1.000
_cell.angle_alpha   90.00
_cell.angle_beta   90.00
_cell.angle_gamma   90.00
#
_symmetry.space_group_name_H-M   'P 1'
#
loop_
_entity.id
_entity.type
_entity.pdbx_description
1 polymer ?
#
loop_
_entity_poly.entity_id
_entity_poly.type
_entity_poly.pdbx_seq_one_letter_code
_entity_poly.pdbx_strand_id
1 'polypeptide(L)'
;MKEETHDINEIIIRYLDGSAELEEKRLLLRWLKQSDDNRDDFIATRDLWLSCNVAAGNELEIDIALGKLKNRILLEQGRMERNLPAKRNTLSVVLRWTRIAAVLLLLLGIGYGIGSWKEHSAPDVIVQNQLITAKGSKGRFTLPDGSVVWLNSETKLTYPNQFADDRRLVSLEGEAYFEVAKDAKKPFVVQAGEIDVEVLGTCFDLDSYSSGEFVKTALLNGSVKISGKALKDPVYLKPDELFRYRKSDQTASVEEAKAGLYTDWIKDRLVFDNDCLADILISMEGRYNMDIECPKQFAAATRLSFTIRQESIEEVMEAMSLIAPIRYEIKKNKVYITPRK
;
A
#
# COMPACT_ATOMS: atom_id res chain seq x y z
N MET A 1 38.73 42.20 -45.49
CA MET A 1 37.68 41.27 -45.01
C MET A 1 38.20 40.64 -43.75
N LYS A 2 37.64 41.00 -42.59
CA LYS A 2 38.06 40.49 -41.28
C LYS A 2 37.35 39.15 -41.07
N GLU A 3 38.10 38.07 -41.04
CA GLU A 3 37.61 36.77 -40.58
C GLU A 3 37.38 36.85 -39.07
N GLU A 4 36.12 36.76 -38.65
CA GLU A 4 35.75 36.53 -37.26
C GLU A 4 36.07 35.07 -36.93
N THR A 5 37.28 34.80 -36.46
CA THR A 5 37.62 33.54 -35.79
C THR A 5 36.84 33.49 -34.47
N HIS A 6 35.64 32.91 -34.50
CA HIS A 6 34.96 32.48 -33.28
C HIS A 6 35.87 31.47 -32.56
N ASP A 7 36.09 31.68 -31.27
CA ASP A 7 36.86 30.76 -30.42
C ASP A 7 36.16 29.40 -30.44
N ILE A 8 36.87 28.35 -30.88
CA ILE A 8 36.31 27.01 -31.02
C ILE A 8 35.78 26.48 -29.69
N ASN A 9 36.37 26.90 -28.58
CA ASN A 9 35.92 26.52 -27.23
C ASN A 9 34.53 27.09 -26.91
N GLU A 10 34.24 28.31 -27.36
CA GLU A 10 32.93 28.94 -27.15
C GLU A 10 31.85 28.23 -27.96
N ILE A 11 32.16 27.82 -29.19
CA ILE A 11 31.26 27.02 -30.04
C ILE A 11 31.02 25.64 -29.40
N ILE A 12 32.03 25.01 -28.81
CA ILE A 12 31.86 23.73 -28.10
C ILE A 12 30.90 23.87 -26.92
N ILE A 13 31.04 24.92 -26.11
CA ILE A 13 30.14 25.16 -24.96
C ILE A 13 28.70 25.36 -25.44
N ARG A 14 28.48 26.23 -26.44
CA ARG A 14 27.14 26.46 -27.03
C ARG A 14 26.56 25.20 -27.70
N TYR A 15 27.41 24.33 -28.24
CA TYR A 15 26.94 23.06 -28.80
C TYR A 15 26.45 22.12 -27.70
N LEU A 16 27.14 22.08 -26.56
CA LEU A 16 26.82 21.20 -25.43
C LEU A 16 25.59 21.68 -24.64
N ASP A 17 25.39 22.99 -24.50
CA ASP A 17 24.19 23.56 -23.85
C ASP A 17 22.96 23.64 -24.79
N GLY A 18 23.14 23.35 -26.08
CA GLY A 18 22.08 23.30 -27.09
C GLY A 18 21.79 24.63 -27.79
N SER A 19 22.46 25.72 -27.44
CA SER A 19 22.26 27.06 -28.00
C SER A 19 22.98 27.33 -29.34
N ALA A 20 23.87 26.44 -29.80
CA ALA A 20 24.65 26.66 -31.02
C ALA A 20 23.80 26.75 -32.30
N GLU A 21 24.12 27.75 -33.12
CA GLU A 21 23.51 27.99 -34.43
C GLU A 21 23.97 26.97 -35.49
N LEU A 22 23.27 26.93 -36.63
CA LEU A 22 23.55 25.95 -37.69
C LEU A 22 24.95 26.13 -38.31
N GLU A 23 25.43 27.37 -38.45
CA GLU A 23 26.77 27.66 -38.97
C GLU A 23 27.87 27.27 -37.98
N GLU A 24 27.67 27.51 -36.69
CA GLU A 24 28.57 27.09 -35.61
C GLU A 24 28.70 25.56 -35.56
N LYS A 25 27.57 24.84 -35.69
CA LYS A 25 27.55 23.37 -35.79
C LYS A 25 28.34 22.86 -36.99
N ARG A 26 28.22 23.53 -38.15
CA ARG A 26 28.99 23.18 -39.37
C ARG A 26 30.47 23.47 -39.22
N LEU A 27 30.84 24.53 -38.52
CA LEU A 27 32.22 24.89 -38.25
C LEU A 27 32.86 23.87 -37.29
N LEU A 28 32.16 23.54 -36.21
CA LEU A 28 32.59 22.51 -35.25
C LEU A 28 32.78 21.14 -35.94
N LEU A 29 31.83 20.71 -36.76
CA LEU A 29 31.95 19.45 -37.51
C LEU A 29 33.13 19.44 -38.49
N ARG A 30 33.46 20.59 -39.10
CA ARG A 30 34.65 20.70 -39.95
C ARG A 30 35.93 20.61 -39.12
N TRP A 31 35.99 21.31 -38.00
CA TRP A 31 37.14 21.30 -37.10
C TRP A 31 37.41 19.91 -36.51
N LEU A 32 36.37 19.18 -36.07
CA LEU A 32 36.47 17.80 -35.58
C LEU A 32 36.98 16.79 -36.63
N LYS A 33 36.85 17.11 -37.92
CA LYS A 33 37.33 16.24 -39.01
C LYS A 33 38.79 16.50 -39.40
N GLN A 34 39.41 17.57 -38.91
CA GLN A 34 40.75 17.97 -39.33
C GLN A 34 41.87 17.16 -38.66
N SER A 35 41.71 16.72 -37.42
CA SER A 35 42.68 15.90 -36.70
C SER A 35 42.02 15.08 -35.60
N ASP A 36 42.72 14.05 -35.13
CA ASP A 36 42.30 13.27 -33.95
C ASP A 36 42.52 14.08 -32.66
N ASP A 37 43.55 14.92 -32.58
CA ASP A 37 43.80 15.84 -31.45
C ASP A 37 42.59 16.76 -31.18
N ASN A 38 41.94 17.28 -32.24
CA ASN A 38 40.74 18.11 -32.09
C ASN A 38 39.55 17.34 -31.49
N ARG A 39 39.47 16.03 -31.74
CA ARG A 39 38.42 15.17 -31.17
C ARG A 39 38.70 14.90 -29.71
N ASP A 40 39.95 14.69 -29.35
CA ASP A 40 40.36 14.50 -27.97
C ASP A 40 40.13 15.78 -27.14
N ASP A 41 40.45 16.95 -27.69
CA ASP A 41 40.13 18.25 -27.07
C ASP A 41 38.62 18.46 -26.87
N PHE A 42 37.81 18.06 -27.85
CA PHE A 42 36.35 18.10 -27.71
C PHE A 42 35.84 17.15 -26.62
N ILE A 43 36.38 15.93 -26.56
CA ILE A 43 36.01 14.94 -25.54
C ILE A 43 36.39 15.44 -24.15
N ALA A 44 37.61 15.97 -23.96
CA ALA A 44 38.05 16.54 -22.69
C ALA A 44 37.15 17.70 -22.24
N THR A 45 36.80 18.60 -23.16
CA THR A 45 35.91 19.74 -22.88
C THR A 45 34.49 19.29 -22.56
N ARG A 46 33.94 18.31 -23.31
CA ARG A 46 32.63 17.70 -23.06
C ARG A 46 32.58 17.02 -21.70
N ASP A 47 33.59 16.24 -21.36
CA ASP A 47 33.63 15.48 -20.12
C ASP A 47 33.76 16.43 -18.92
N LEU A 48 34.55 17.50 -19.04
CA LEU A 48 34.61 18.58 -18.05
C LEU A 48 33.25 19.27 -17.89
N TRP A 49 32.60 19.64 -19.00
CA TRP A 49 31.28 20.27 -18.98
C TRP A 49 30.20 19.37 -18.34
N LEU A 50 30.17 18.09 -18.69
CA LEU A 50 29.26 17.10 -18.09
C LEU A 50 29.55 16.91 -16.59
N SER A 51 30.81 16.93 -16.17
CA SER A 51 31.17 16.84 -14.75
C SER A 51 30.65 18.04 -13.94
N CYS A 52 30.55 19.22 -14.56
CA CYS A 52 29.93 20.39 -13.95
C CYS A 52 28.39 20.34 -13.99
N ASN A 53 27.81 19.81 -15.06
CA ASN A 53 26.36 19.81 -15.27
C ASN A 53 25.62 18.71 -14.48
N VAL A 54 26.29 17.60 -14.13
CA VAL A 54 25.75 16.56 -13.23
C VAL A 54 25.59 17.06 -11.78
N ALA A 55 26.16 18.23 -11.44
CA ALA A 55 26.11 18.80 -10.10
C ALA A 55 25.18 20.04 -9.95
N ALA A 56 24.50 20.50 -11.01
CA ALA A 56 23.84 21.82 -11.02
C ALA A 56 22.40 21.78 -11.56
N GLY A 57 21.43 21.58 -10.67
CA GLY A 57 19.99 21.63 -10.99
C GLY A 57 19.36 23.02 -10.91
N ASN A 58 20.13 24.11 -10.83
CA ASN A 58 19.58 25.47 -10.65
C ASN A 58 20.33 26.51 -11.50
N GLU A 59 19.63 27.10 -12.47
CA GLU A 59 20.11 28.06 -13.47
C GLU A 59 20.76 29.32 -12.83
N LEU A 60 20.31 29.70 -11.63
CA LEU A 60 20.82 30.86 -10.88
C LEU A 60 22.23 30.66 -10.29
N GLU A 61 22.61 29.43 -9.95
CA GLU A 61 23.95 29.14 -9.41
C GLU A 61 25.01 29.08 -10.51
N ILE A 62 24.60 28.77 -11.74
CA ILE A 62 25.47 28.70 -12.92
C ILE A 62 26.01 30.09 -13.26
N ASP A 63 25.17 31.12 -13.26
CA ASP A 63 25.60 32.51 -13.52
C ASP A 63 26.56 33.04 -12.44
N ILE A 64 26.32 32.67 -11.17
CA ILE A 64 27.19 33.06 -10.06
C ILE A 64 28.54 32.34 -10.13
N ALA A 65 28.55 31.05 -10.50
CA ALA A 65 29.76 30.26 -10.65
C ALA A 65 30.60 30.71 -11.84
N LEU A 66 29.97 30.95 -13.00
CA LEU A 66 30.63 31.45 -14.21
C LEU A 66 31.15 32.88 -14.03
N GLY A 67 30.41 33.75 -13.33
CA GLY A 67 30.88 35.10 -12.99
C GLY A 67 32.13 35.10 -12.11
N LYS A 68 32.21 34.17 -11.14
CA LYS A 68 33.40 34.00 -10.28
C LYS A 68 34.60 33.42 -11.04
N LEU A 69 34.35 32.49 -11.96
CA LEU A 69 35.40 31.91 -12.79
C LEU A 69 35.97 32.92 -13.79
N LYS A 70 35.10 33.69 -14.47
CA LYS A 70 35.48 34.77 -15.39
C LYS A 70 36.35 35.82 -14.71
N ASN A 71 35.97 36.24 -13.50
CA ASN A 71 36.78 37.17 -12.71
C ASN A 71 38.13 36.57 -12.29
N ARG A 72 38.21 35.27 -12.02
CA ARG A 72 39.46 34.61 -11.66
C ARG A 72 40.43 34.50 -12.85
N ILE A 73 39.91 34.20 -14.04
CA ILE A 73 40.72 34.15 -15.28
C ILE A 73 41.22 35.55 -15.66
N LEU A 74 40.38 36.59 -15.53
CA LEU A 74 40.79 37.99 -15.73
C LEU A 74 41.86 38.44 -14.72
N LEU A 75 41.77 37.99 -13.47
CA LEU A 75 42.76 38.28 -12.43
C LEU A 75 44.07 37.51 -12.60
N GLU A 76 44.05 36.33 -13.23
CA GLU A 76 45.27 35.56 -13.54
C GLU A 76 45.99 36.09 -14.78
N GLN A 77 45.28 36.59 -15.79
CA GLN A 77 45.90 37.28 -16.92
C GLN A 77 46.58 38.60 -16.50
N GLY A 78 46.09 39.28 -15.47
CA GLY A 78 46.72 40.47 -14.89
C GLY A 78 47.91 40.19 -13.94
N ARG A 79 48.23 38.93 -13.64
CA ARG A 79 49.30 38.55 -12.69
C ARG A 79 50.66 38.23 -13.34
N MET A 80 50.77 38.29 -14.67
CA MET A 80 52.07 38.13 -15.35
C MET A 80 52.94 39.40 -15.38
N GLU A 81 52.51 40.50 -14.76
CA GLU A 81 53.36 41.66 -14.53
C GLU A 81 53.30 42.15 -13.08
N ARG A 82 54.32 41.76 -12.30
CA ARG A 82 55.17 42.62 -11.45
C ARG A 82 55.81 41.82 -10.30
N ASN A 83 57.11 41.64 -10.41
CA ASN A 83 57.99 41.31 -9.30
C ASN A 83 58.27 42.56 -8.44
N LEU A 84 58.28 42.43 -7.10
CA LEU A 84 59.16 43.06 -6.08
C LEU A 84 58.54 42.95 -4.65
N PRO A 85 59.33 43.03 -3.55
CA PRO A 85 59.43 41.95 -2.56
C PRO A 85 58.60 42.09 -1.26
N ALA A 86 58.49 40.97 -0.56
CA ALA A 86 57.69 40.73 0.64
C ALA A 86 58.24 41.38 1.93
N LYS A 87 57.34 42.03 2.69
CA LYS A 87 57.56 42.46 4.08
C LYS A 87 56.92 41.45 5.04
N ARG A 88 57.73 40.83 5.91
CA ARG A 88 57.29 39.89 6.95
C ARG A 88 56.44 40.61 8.00
N ASN A 89 55.25 40.08 8.33
CA ASN A 89 54.50 40.45 9.53
C ASN A 89 53.86 39.20 10.18
N THR A 90 53.91 39.17 11.51
CA THR A 90 53.59 38.09 12.46
C THR A 90 52.09 37.87 12.69
N LEU A 91 51.28 37.88 11.62
CA LEU A 91 49.83 37.60 11.67
C LEU A 91 49.48 36.16 11.24
N SER A 92 50.49 35.32 10.97
CA SER A 92 50.33 34.03 10.30
C SER A 92 49.81 32.89 11.17
N VAL A 93 49.84 33.00 12.50
CA VAL A 93 49.39 31.92 13.39
C VAL A 93 47.89 32.02 13.65
N VAL A 94 47.36 33.19 14.06
CA VAL A 94 45.92 33.38 14.32
C VAL A 94 45.08 33.07 13.07
N LEU A 95 45.53 33.50 11.89
CA LEU A 95 44.90 33.18 10.60
C LEU A 95 44.96 31.69 10.22
N ARG A 96 45.91 30.91 10.77
CA ARG A 96 45.97 29.45 10.57
C ARG A 96 44.96 28.72 11.44
N TRP A 97 44.80 29.14 12.70
CA TRP A 97 43.81 28.55 13.62
C TRP A 97 42.37 28.91 13.23
N THR A 98 42.12 30.11 12.70
CA THR A 98 40.78 30.46 12.17
C THR A 98 40.41 29.65 10.93
N ARG A 99 41.38 29.29 10.08
CA ARG A 99 41.15 28.39 8.93
C ARG A 99 40.82 26.96 9.38
N ILE A 100 41.51 26.45 10.41
CA ILE A 100 41.24 25.12 10.98
C ILE A 100 39.86 25.08 11.64
N ALA A 101 39.52 26.10 12.42
CA ALA A 101 38.20 26.22 13.05
C ALA A 101 37.07 26.33 12.01
N ALA A 102 37.29 27.08 10.92
CA ALA A 102 36.32 27.20 9.82
C ALA A 102 36.09 25.85 9.13
N VAL A 103 37.14 25.05 8.88
CA VAL A 103 37.01 23.71 8.28
C VAL A 103 36.29 22.75 9.22
N LEU A 104 36.57 22.78 10.52
CA LEU A 104 35.88 21.96 11.52
C LEU A 104 34.38 22.32 11.63
N LEU A 105 34.04 23.62 11.60
CA LEU A 105 32.65 24.07 11.58
C LEU A 105 31.94 23.70 10.28
N LEU A 106 32.65 23.72 9.15
CA LEU A 106 32.12 23.28 7.86
C LEU A 106 31.86 21.77 7.85
N LEU A 107 32.78 20.98 8.40
CA LEU A 107 32.62 19.53 8.53
C LEU A 107 31.53 19.15 9.54
N LEU A 108 31.41 19.88 10.65
CA LEU A 108 30.31 19.71 11.62
C LEU A 108 28.96 20.15 11.02
N GLY A 109 28.94 21.24 10.25
CA GLY A 109 27.75 21.72 9.56
C GLY A 109 27.29 20.77 8.44
N ILE A 110 28.23 20.23 7.67
CA ILE A 110 27.96 19.18 6.66
C ILE A 110 27.54 17.89 7.35
N GLY A 111 28.20 17.47 8.43
CA GLY A 111 27.85 16.28 9.20
C GLY A 111 26.46 16.37 9.84
N TYR A 112 26.12 17.54 10.38
CA TYR A 112 24.78 17.84 10.90
C TYR A 112 23.76 17.92 9.76
N GLY A 113 24.11 18.52 8.62
CA GLY A 113 23.27 18.56 7.42
C GLY A 113 22.96 17.16 6.89
N ILE A 114 23.97 16.32 6.66
CA ILE A 114 23.79 14.95 6.18
C ILE A 114 23.04 14.10 7.22
N GLY A 115 23.31 14.28 8.52
CA GLY A 115 22.62 13.59 9.61
C GLY A 115 21.13 13.95 9.71
N SER A 116 20.79 15.24 9.54
CA SER A 116 19.41 15.75 9.57
C SER A 116 18.63 15.51 8.27
N TRP A 117 19.33 15.30 7.15
CA TRP A 117 18.71 14.92 5.86
C TRP A 117 18.30 13.45 5.83
N LYS A 118 18.91 12.60 6.67
CA LYS A 118 18.54 11.17 6.77
C LYS A 118 17.23 10.93 7.51
N GLU A 119 16.75 11.91 8.28
CA GLU A 119 15.47 11.83 9.02
C GLU A 119 14.26 12.38 8.25
N HIS A 120 14.47 13.04 7.10
CA HIS A 120 13.38 13.55 6.25
C HIS A 120 13.18 12.67 5.01
N SER A 121 13.15 11.35 5.19
CA SER A 121 12.52 10.50 4.19
C SER A 121 11.05 10.90 4.13
N ALA A 122 10.56 11.26 2.94
CA ALA A 122 9.14 11.52 2.73
C ALA A 122 8.32 10.38 3.36
N PRO A 123 7.14 10.65 3.97
CA PRO A 123 6.32 9.59 4.51
C PRO A 123 6.10 8.55 3.41
N ASP A 124 6.47 7.31 3.69
CA ASP A 124 6.35 6.20 2.75
C ASP A 124 4.92 6.21 2.20
N VAL A 125 4.75 6.49 0.91
CA VAL A 125 3.41 6.58 0.32
C VAL A 125 2.88 5.14 0.24
N ILE A 126 2.17 4.71 1.28
CA ILE A 126 1.55 3.38 1.31
C ILE A 126 0.44 3.36 0.25
N VAL A 127 0.76 2.81 -0.92
CA VAL A 127 -0.23 2.53 -1.97
C VAL A 127 -1.17 1.46 -1.45
N GLN A 128 -2.45 1.80 -1.32
CA GLN A 128 -3.51 0.86 -0.93
C GLN A 128 -4.23 0.33 -2.17
N ASN A 129 -4.40 -0.98 -2.21
CA ASN A 129 -5.19 -1.71 -3.20
C ASN A 129 -6.57 -2.01 -2.62
N GLN A 130 -7.58 -2.11 -3.49
CA GLN A 130 -8.95 -2.48 -3.12
C GLN A 130 -9.44 -3.61 -4.02
N LEU A 131 -9.98 -4.65 -3.40
CA LEU A 131 -10.76 -5.70 -4.07
C LEU A 131 -12.22 -5.50 -3.71
N ILE A 132 -13.08 -5.48 -4.72
CA ILE A 132 -14.51 -5.22 -4.56
C ILE A 132 -15.28 -6.24 -5.39
N THR A 133 -16.28 -6.87 -4.80
CA THR A 133 -17.23 -7.75 -5.48
C THR A 133 -18.56 -7.04 -5.69
N ALA A 134 -19.19 -7.29 -6.84
CA ALA A 134 -20.51 -6.75 -7.14
C ALA A 134 -21.61 -7.54 -6.40
N LYS A 135 -22.84 -7.00 -6.42
CA LYS A 135 -24.01 -7.70 -5.91
C LYS A 135 -24.22 -9.05 -6.59
N GLY A 136 -24.44 -10.09 -5.79
CA GLY A 136 -24.61 -11.47 -6.23
C GLY A 136 -23.33 -12.16 -6.73
N SER A 137 -22.17 -11.49 -6.66
CA SER A 137 -20.90 -12.00 -7.18
C SER A 137 -19.94 -12.36 -6.05
N LYS A 138 -19.14 -13.41 -6.26
CA LYS A 138 -18.09 -13.85 -5.33
C LYS A 138 -16.76 -13.87 -6.06
N GLY A 139 -15.66 -13.68 -5.35
CA GLY A 139 -14.33 -13.66 -5.95
C GLY A 139 -13.28 -14.32 -5.07
N ARG A 140 -12.35 -15.04 -5.69
CA ARG A 140 -11.18 -15.63 -5.04
C ARG A 140 -9.93 -14.87 -5.44
N PHE A 141 -9.16 -14.41 -4.46
CA PHE A 141 -7.98 -13.60 -4.67
C PHE A 141 -6.80 -14.13 -3.84
N THR A 142 -5.59 -13.80 -4.27
CA THR A 142 -4.35 -14.11 -3.54
C THR A 142 -3.67 -12.80 -3.19
N LEU A 143 -3.37 -12.61 -1.92
CA LEU A 143 -2.72 -11.41 -1.38
C LEU A 143 -1.19 -11.49 -1.56
N PRO A 144 -0.46 -10.36 -1.40
CA PRO A 144 0.99 -10.32 -1.60
C PRO A 144 1.81 -11.26 -0.68
N ASP A 145 1.25 -11.65 0.47
CA ASP A 145 1.87 -12.60 1.42
C ASP A 145 1.57 -14.08 1.08
N GLY A 146 0.82 -14.34 -0.01
CA GLY A 146 0.39 -15.68 -0.40
C GLY A 146 -0.90 -16.16 0.27
N SER A 147 -1.49 -15.38 1.17
CA SER A 147 -2.80 -15.70 1.75
C SER A 147 -3.88 -15.69 0.67
N VAL A 148 -4.83 -16.63 0.76
CA VAL A 148 -5.99 -16.69 -0.14
C VAL A 148 -7.20 -16.11 0.58
N VAL A 149 -7.95 -15.26 -0.13
CA VAL A 149 -9.18 -14.67 0.37
C VAL A 149 -10.30 -14.88 -0.63
N TRP A 150 -11.44 -15.34 -0.12
CA TRP A 150 -12.70 -15.35 -0.84
C TRP A 150 -13.54 -14.18 -0.34
N LEU A 151 -14.05 -13.37 -1.26
CA LEU A 151 -14.96 -12.26 -0.97
C LEU A 151 -16.37 -12.64 -1.41
N ASN A 152 -17.34 -12.46 -0.52
CA ASN A 152 -18.75 -12.65 -0.82
C ASN A 152 -19.35 -11.42 -1.54
N SER A 153 -20.65 -11.42 -1.84
CA SER A 153 -21.37 -10.34 -2.53
C SER A 153 -21.21 -8.97 -1.86
N GLU A 154 -20.98 -7.89 -2.63
CA GLU A 154 -20.89 -6.52 -2.07
C GLU A 154 -19.85 -6.37 -0.94
N THR A 155 -18.72 -7.08 -1.08
CA THR A 155 -17.63 -7.05 -0.12
C THR A 155 -16.47 -6.24 -0.66
N LYS A 156 -15.85 -5.47 0.23
CA LYS A 156 -14.66 -4.67 -0.02
C LYS A 156 -13.53 -5.07 0.92
N LEU A 157 -12.39 -5.44 0.35
CA LEU A 157 -11.14 -5.66 1.07
C LEU A 157 -10.10 -4.63 0.63
N THR A 158 -9.54 -3.89 1.60
CA THR A 158 -8.46 -2.92 1.38
C THR A 158 -7.17 -3.45 2.01
N TYR A 159 -6.07 -3.41 1.27
CA TYR A 159 -4.76 -3.91 1.72
C TYR A 159 -3.63 -3.10 1.08
N PRO A 160 -2.45 -2.99 1.72
CA PRO A 160 -1.33 -2.28 1.12
C PRO A 160 -0.69 -3.12 0.01
N ASN A 161 -0.05 -2.46 -0.97
CA ASN A 161 0.69 -3.16 -2.01
C ASN A 161 1.84 -4.03 -1.46
N GLN A 162 2.43 -3.59 -0.35
CA GLN A 162 3.40 -4.35 0.43
C GLN A 162 3.03 -4.28 1.92
N PHE A 163 3.02 -5.42 2.60
CA PHE A 163 2.78 -5.46 4.04
C PHE A 163 3.98 -4.89 4.80
N ALA A 164 3.69 -4.30 5.97
CA ALA A 164 4.71 -3.78 6.86
C ALA A 164 5.59 -4.91 7.44
N ASP A 165 6.73 -4.53 8.02
CA ASP A 165 7.65 -5.50 8.56
C ASP A 165 7.19 -6.16 9.86
N ASP A 166 6.32 -5.51 10.61
CA ASP A 166 5.80 -6.02 11.88
C ASP A 166 4.47 -6.77 11.73
N ARG A 167 3.63 -6.40 10.74
CA ARG A 167 2.28 -6.96 10.58
C ARG A 167 1.75 -6.91 9.16
N ARG A 168 0.79 -7.79 8.88
CA ARG A 168 0.00 -7.83 7.64
C ARG A 168 -1.41 -7.31 7.93
N LEU A 169 -1.63 -6.00 7.73
CA LEU A 169 -2.90 -5.35 8.04
C LEU A 169 -3.78 -5.23 6.78
N VAL A 170 -5.02 -5.68 6.88
CA VAL A 170 -6.07 -5.49 5.88
C VAL A 170 -7.33 -4.94 6.55
N SER A 171 -8.20 -4.28 5.78
CA SER A 171 -9.50 -3.80 6.25
C SER A 171 -10.62 -4.43 5.43
N LEU A 172 -11.65 -4.93 6.10
CA LEU A 172 -12.79 -5.63 5.51
C LEU A 172 -14.11 -4.91 5.83
N GLU A 173 -14.88 -4.66 4.78
CA GLU A 173 -16.31 -4.33 4.85
C GLU A 173 -17.08 -5.35 4.01
N GLY A 174 -17.84 -6.23 4.66
CA GLY A 174 -18.58 -7.31 4.02
C GLY A 174 -18.25 -8.67 4.62
N GLU A 175 -18.32 -9.75 3.84
CA GLU A 175 -18.02 -11.10 4.32
C GLU A 175 -16.88 -11.71 3.50
N ALA A 176 -15.90 -12.25 4.21
CA ALA A 176 -14.75 -12.88 3.59
C ALA A 176 -14.28 -14.10 4.37
N TYR A 177 -13.91 -15.13 3.61
CA TYR A 177 -13.23 -16.30 4.12
C TYR A 177 -11.74 -16.19 3.81
N PHE A 178 -10.92 -16.41 4.84
CA PHE A 178 -9.48 -16.27 4.77
C PHE A 178 -8.78 -17.61 4.99
N GLU A 179 -7.87 -17.95 4.09
CA GLU A 179 -6.85 -18.98 4.26
C GLU A 179 -5.50 -18.26 4.44
N VAL A 180 -5.17 -17.92 5.69
CA VAL A 180 -3.99 -17.09 5.97
C VAL A 180 -2.71 -17.92 5.94
N ALA A 181 -1.74 -17.47 5.15
CA ALA A 181 -0.40 -18.06 5.11
C ALA A 181 0.28 -17.96 6.48
N LYS A 182 0.89 -19.07 6.92
CA LYS A 182 1.50 -19.17 8.25
C LYS A 182 2.75 -18.31 8.34
N ASP A 183 2.74 -17.34 9.24
CA ASP A 183 3.90 -16.53 9.64
C ASP A 183 3.77 -16.14 11.10
N ALA A 184 4.58 -16.77 11.96
CA ALA A 184 4.58 -16.54 13.40
C ALA A 184 5.25 -15.23 13.81
N LYS A 185 6.01 -14.59 12.92
CA LYS A 185 6.74 -13.34 13.20
C LYS A 185 5.94 -12.11 12.75
N LYS A 186 5.10 -12.25 11.73
CA LYS A 186 4.26 -11.18 11.19
C LYS A 186 2.77 -11.55 11.29
N PRO A 187 2.06 -11.14 12.35
CA PRO A 187 0.63 -11.38 12.48
C PRO A 187 -0.17 -10.81 11.31
N PHE A 188 -1.22 -11.51 10.92
CA PHE A 188 -2.22 -11.04 9.97
C PHE A 188 -3.40 -10.47 10.74
N VAL A 189 -3.75 -9.22 10.48
CA VAL A 189 -4.80 -8.48 11.19
C VAL A 189 -5.85 -8.03 10.19
N VAL A 190 -7.08 -8.46 10.40
CA VAL A 190 -8.25 -7.97 9.66
C VAL A 190 -9.01 -6.98 10.52
N GLN A 191 -9.04 -5.73 10.09
CA GLN A 191 -9.84 -4.68 10.73
C GLN A 191 -11.25 -4.65 10.14
N ALA A 192 -12.24 -4.94 10.97
CA ALA A 192 -13.66 -4.98 10.64
C ALA A 192 -14.44 -4.00 11.54
N GLY A 193 -14.40 -2.71 11.19
CA GLY A 193 -15.02 -1.65 11.99
C GLY A 193 -14.32 -1.47 13.35
N GLU A 194 -15.01 -1.82 14.43
CA GLU A 194 -14.50 -1.71 15.81
C GLU A 194 -13.86 -2.99 16.33
N ILE A 195 -13.84 -4.05 15.50
CA ILE A 195 -13.30 -5.37 15.81
C ILE A 195 -12.05 -5.61 14.97
N ASP A 196 -11.00 -6.08 15.61
CA ASP A 196 -9.74 -6.50 15.00
C ASP A 196 -9.56 -8.00 15.20
N VAL A 197 -9.36 -8.73 14.10
CA VAL A 197 -9.13 -10.17 14.09
C VAL A 197 -7.67 -10.45 13.75
N GLU A 198 -6.89 -10.93 14.72
CA GLU A 198 -5.46 -11.21 14.61
C GLU A 198 -5.20 -12.73 14.56
N VAL A 199 -4.41 -13.17 13.57
CA VAL A 199 -4.06 -14.57 13.36
C VAL A 199 -2.61 -14.74 12.89
N LEU A 200 -2.06 -15.95 13.02
CA LEU A 200 -0.69 -16.27 12.58
C LEU A 200 -0.64 -17.26 11.40
N GLY A 201 -1.77 -17.84 11.00
CA GLY A 201 -1.86 -18.89 9.99
C GLY A 201 -3.08 -19.76 10.26
N THR A 202 -4.23 -19.29 9.83
CA THR A 202 -5.55 -19.70 10.32
C THR A 202 -6.54 -19.69 9.16
N CYS A 203 -7.50 -20.61 9.19
CA CYS A 203 -8.65 -20.63 8.27
C CYS A 203 -9.89 -20.18 9.04
N PHE A 204 -10.49 -19.06 8.63
CA PHE A 204 -11.65 -18.49 9.32
C PHE A 204 -12.53 -17.69 8.37
N ASP A 205 -13.80 -17.58 8.72
CA ASP A 205 -14.77 -16.70 8.07
C ASP A 205 -15.01 -15.46 8.95
N LEU A 206 -15.19 -14.30 8.32
CA LEU A 206 -15.50 -13.04 8.97
C LEU A 206 -16.58 -12.29 8.19
N ASP A 207 -17.74 -12.14 8.82
CA ASP A 207 -18.88 -11.34 8.36
C ASP A 207 -18.91 -10.02 9.14
N SER A 208 -18.74 -8.90 8.43
CA SER A 208 -18.73 -7.55 8.97
C SER A 208 -19.61 -6.56 8.18
N TYR A 209 -20.61 -7.04 7.42
CA TYR A 209 -21.47 -6.14 6.63
C TYR A 209 -22.05 -5.02 7.47
N SER A 210 -21.93 -3.78 7.01
CA SER A 210 -22.45 -2.60 7.73
C SER A 210 -23.98 -2.65 7.92
N SER A 211 -24.69 -3.30 6.98
CA SER A 211 -26.15 -3.53 7.02
C SER A 211 -26.60 -4.59 8.05
N GLY A 212 -25.72 -5.52 8.43
CA GLY A 212 -26.05 -6.62 9.33
C GLY A 212 -26.03 -6.21 10.81
N GLU A 213 -26.84 -6.88 11.64
CA GLU A 213 -26.91 -6.62 13.09
C GLU A 213 -25.61 -7.02 13.83
N PHE A 214 -24.87 -7.99 13.29
CA PHE A 214 -23.72 -8.59 13.94
C PHE A 214 -22.43 -8.42 13.14
N VAL A 215 -21.29 -8.45 13.83
CA VAL A 215 -20.01 -8.91 13.27
C VAL A 215 -19.79 -10.33 13.77
N LYS A 216 -19.52 -11.28 12.87
CA LYS A 216 -19.38 -12.70 13.19
C LYS A 216 -18.04 -13.22 12.73
N THR A 217 -17.37 -14.05 13.53
CA THR A 217 -16.12 -14.72 13.15
C THR A 217 -16.22 -16.19 13.48
N ALA A 218 -16.19 -17.06 12.46
CA ALA A 218 -16.22 -18.51 12.62
C ALA A 218 -14.82 -19.09 12.37
N LEU A 219 -14.28 -19.81 13.33
CA LEU A 219 -12.93 -20.37 13.23
C LEU A 219 -12.98 -21.84 12.78
N LEU A 220 -12.39 -22.13 11.62
CA LEU A 220 -12.31 -23.51 11.09
C LEU A 220 -11.04 -24.23 11.56
N ASN A 221 -9.89 -23.55 11.51
CA ASN A 221 -8.61 -24.14 11.91
C ASN A 221 -7.61 -23.06 12.35
N GLY A 222 -6.80 -23.38 13.36
CA GLY A 222 -5.78 -22.51 13.92
C GLY A 222 -6.25 -21.86 15.21
N SER A 223 -5.86 -20.61 15.42
CA SER A 223 -6.28 -19.80 16.57
C SER A 223 -6.54 -18.38 16.11
N VAL A 224 -7.55 -17.76 16.70
CA VAL A 224 -7.89 -16.35 16.45
C VAL A 224 -7.85 -15.59 17.76
N LYS A 225 -7.23 -14.42 17.74
CA LYS A 225 -7.34 -13.41 18.78
C LYS A 225 -8.20 -12.27 18.26
N ILE A 226 -9.29 -11.98 18.96
CA ILE A 226 -10.22 -10.90 18.65
C ILE A 226 -10.02 -9.81 19.69
N SER A 227 -9.84 -8.59 19.22
CA SER A 227 -9.70 -7.40 20.05
C SER A 227 -10.37 -6.21 19.37
N GLY A 228 -10.19 -5.00 19.89
CA GLY A 228 -10.71 -3.79 19.26
C GLY A 228 -11.36 -2.86 20.27
N LYS A 229 -11.84 -1.72 19.80
CA LYS A 229 -12.42 -0.66 20.66
C LYS A 229 -13.70 -1.09 21.35
N ALA A 230 -14.44 -1.98 20.70
CA ALA A 230 -15.69 -2.53 21.21
C ALA A 230 -15.51 -3.54 22.37
N LEU A 231 -14.29 -4.04 22.59
CA LEU A 231 -14.01 -5.09 23.56
C LEU A 231 -13.12 -4.56 24.70
N LYS A 232 -13.48 -4.89 25.95
CA LYS A 232 -12.66 -4.55 27.12
C LYS A 232 -11.38 -5.39 27.18
N ASP A 233 -11.53 -6.69 26.92
CA ASP A 233 -10.48 -7.69 26.98
C ASP A 233 -10.44 -8.48 25.66
N PRO A 234 -9.26 -8.95 25.22
CA PRO A 234 -9.16 -9.78 24.04
C PRO A 234 -9.86 -11.14 24.25
N VAL A 235 -10.52 -11.62 23.21
CA VAL A 235 -11.20 -12.90 23.14
C VAL A 235 -10.39 -13.84 22.26
N TYR A 236 -10.27 -15.11 22.64
CA TYR A 236 -9.56 -16.11 21.87
C TYR A 236 -10.53 -17.20 21.42
N LEU A 237 -10.49 -17.54 20.13
CA LEU A 237 -11.28 -18.63 19.58
C LEU A 237 -10.44 -19.89 19.38
N LYS A 238 -11.09 -21.02 19.59
CA LYS A 238 -10.67 -22.36 19.18
C LYS A 238 -11.44 -22.79 17.91
N PRO A 239 -10.94 -23.80 17.18
CA PRO A 239 -11.69 -24.40 16.08
C PRO A 239 -13.12 -24.78 16.50
N ASP A 240 -14.08 -24.56 15.59
CA ASP A 240 -15.52 -24.76 15.79
C ASP A 240 -16.15 -23.84 16.85
N GLU A 241 -15.53 -22.69 17.13
CA GLU A 241 -16.15 -21.60 17.87
C GLU A 241 -16.55 -20.44 16.96
N LEU A 242 -17.66 -19.80 17.32
CA LEU A 242 -18.19 -18.60 16.68
C LEU A 242 -18.15 -17.44 17.68
N PHE A 243 -17.49 -16.36 17.28
CA PHE A 243 -17.64 -15.06 17.93
C PHE A 243 -18.79 -14.29 17.29
N ARG A 244 -19.64 -13.66 18.11
CA ARG A 244 -20.68 -12.73 17.66
C ARG A 244 -20.59 -11.44 18.47
N TYR A 245 -20.44 -10.32 17.76
CA TYR A 245 -20.56 -8.98 18.31
C TYR A 245 -21.81 -8.31 17.78
N ARG A 246 -22.75 -7.95 18.67
CA ARG A 246 -23.98 -7.24 18.33
C ARG A 246 -23.72 -5.75 18.36
N LYS A 247 -23.93 -5.07 17.23
CA LYS A 247 -23.61 -3.64 17.08
C LYS A 247 -24.54 -2.72 17.88
N SER A 248 -25.78 -3.13 18.12
CA SER A 248 -26.83 -2.29 18.71
C SER A 248 -26.65 -2.05 20.21
N ASP A 249 -26.23 -3.07 20.97
CA ASP A 249 -26.01 -2.99 22.42
C ASP A 249 -24.54 -3.22 22.81
N GLN A 250 -23.65 -3.39 21.82
CA GLN A 250 -22.22 -3.61 21.99
C GLN A 250 -21.89 -4.86 22.83
N THR A 251 -22.72 -5.90 22.73
CA THR A 251 -22.50 -7.17 23.42
C THR A 251 -21.73 -8.15 22.55
N ALA A 252 -20.77 -8.84 23.17
CA ALA A 252 -20.00 -9.90 22.54
C ALA A 252 -20.31 -11.25 23.20
N SER A 253 -20.32 -12.31 22.40
CA SER A 253 -20.51 -13.68 22.86
C SER A 253 -19.66 -14.65 22.05
N VAL A 254 -19.30 -15.77 22.66
CA VAL A 254 -18.64 -16.90 22.02
C VAL A 254 -19.50 -18.13 22.27
N GLU A 255 -19.78 -18.88 21.22
CA GLU A 255 -20.54 -20.14 21.27
C GLU A 255 -19.88 -21.20 20.40
N GLU A 256 -20.09 -22.47 20.73
CA GLU A 256 -19.73 -23.57 19.83
C GLU A 256 -20.63 -23.52 18.59
N ALA A 257 -20.05 -23.74 17.42
CA ALA A 257 -20.75 -23.70 16.15
C ALA A 257 -20.14 -24.66 15.14
N LYS A 258 -20.94 -25.10 14.17
CA LYS A 258 -20.42 -25.84 13.01
C LYS A 258 -19.78 -24.83 12.05
N ALA A 259 -18.50 -24.51 12.24
CA ALA A 259 -17.82 -23.46 11.49
C ALA A 259 -17.90 -23.64 9.96
N GLY A 260 -17.97 -24.90 9.49
CA GLY A 260 -18.16 -25.21 8.07
C GLY A 260 -19.41 -24.58 7.44
N LEU A 261 -20.52 -24.44 8.20
CA LEU A 261 -21.76 -23.82 7.69
C LEU A 261 -21.58 -22.35 7.35
N TYR A 262 -20.69 -21.64 8.05
CA TYR A 262 -20.37 -20.23 7.76
C TYR A 262 -19.54 -20.07 6.49
N THR A 263 -18.99 -21.15 5.94
CA THR A 263 -18.24 -21.13 4.66
C THR A 263 -19.02 -21.73 3.49
N ASP A 264 -20.24 -22.18 3.74
CA ASP A 264 -21.09 -22.82 2.71
C ASP A 264 -21.39 -21.89 1.55
N TRP A 265 -21.40 -20.57 1.78
CA TRP A 265 -21.60 -19.57 0.74
C TRP A 265 -20.53 -19.66 -0.36
N ILE A 266 -19.34 -20.20 -0.11
CA ILE A 266 -18.29 -20.37 -1.14
C ILE A 266 -18.67 -21.46 -2.15
N LYS A 267 -19.49 -22.44 -1.74
CA LYS A 267 -19.88 -23.58 -2.57
C LYS A 267 -20.81 -23.13 -3.70
N ASP A 268 -20.64 -23.76 -4.87
CA ASP A 268 -21.51 -23.51 -6.03
C ASP A 268 -22.98 -23.80 -5.75
N ARG A 269 -23.23 -24.82 -4.94
CA ARG A 269 -24.56 -25.26 -4.50
C ARG A 269 -24.57 -25.67 -3.04
N LEU A 270 -25.72 -25.49 -2.38
CA LEU A 270 -25.99 -25.98 -1.04
C LEU A 270 -26.88 -27.22 -1.14
N VAL A 271 -26.46 -28.32 -0.52
CA VAL A 271 -27.21 -29.58 -0.50
C VAL A 271 -27.54 -29.87 0.95
N PHE A 272 -28.83 -29.94 1.24
CA PHE A 272 -29.34 -30.30 2.56
C PHE A 272 -29.99 -31.66 2.50
N ASP A 273 -29.62 -32.55 3.40
CA ASP A 273 -30.19 -33.89 3.48
C ASP A 273 -30.60 -34.20 4.92
N ASN A 274 -31.88 -34.02 5.20
CA ASN A 274 -32.49 -34.17 6.52
C ASN A 274 -31.81 -33.31 7.60
N ASP A 275 -31.28 -32.16 7.17
CA ASP A 275 -30.63 -31.19 8.05
C ASP A 275 -31.67 -30.40 8.84
N CYS A 276 -31.30 -29.96 10.05
CA CYS A 276 -32.20 -29.13 10.84
C CYS A 276 -32.28 -27.73 10.23
N LEU A 277 -33.45 -27.11 10.35
CA LEU A 277 -33.69 -25.78 9.82
C LEU A 277 -32.69 -24.77 10.40
N ALA A 278 -32.28 -24.90 11.67
CA ALA A 278 -31.26 -24.04 12.26
C ALA A 278 -29.95 -23.99 11.44
N ASP A 279 -29.43 -25.14 11.00
CA ASP A 279 -28.19 -25.23 10.23
C ASP A 279 -28.37 -24.72 8.78
N ILE A 280 -29.52 -25.03 8.20
CA ILE A 280 -29.93 -24.55 6.87
C ILE A 280 -29.94 -23.01 6.85
N LEU A 281 -30.53 -22.39 7.88
CA LEU A 281 -30.63 -20.94 7.98
C LEU A 281 -29.26 -20.28 8.06
N ILE A 282 -28.31 -20.81 8.84
CA ILE A 282 -26.93 -20.27 8.90
C ILE A 282 -26.30 -20.21 7.50
N SER A 283 -26.42 -21.31 6.74
CA SER A 283 -25.86 -21.41 5.39
C SER A 283 -26.55 -20.43 4.42
N MET A 284 -27.85 -20.22 4.59
CA MET A 284 -28.63 -19.25 3.81
C MET A 284 -28.28 -17.80 4.15
N GLU A 285 -28.02 -17.46 5.42
CA GLU A 285 -27.63 -16.09 5.83
C GLU A 285 -26.41 -15.61 5.04
N GLY A 286 -25.33 -16.41 5.01
CA GLY A 286 -24.13 -16.08 4.23
C GLY A 286 -24.38 -16.14 2.71
N ARG A 287 -25.18 -17.10 2.22
CA ARG A 287 -25.46 -17.23 0.77
C ARG A 287 -26.15 -15.99 0.19
N TYR A 288 -27.05 -15.37 0.96
CA TYR A 288 -27.91 -14.28 0.50
C TYR A 288 -27.57 -12.91 1.11
N ASN A 289 -26.62 -12.84 2.04
CA ASN A 289 -26.30 -11.63 2.81
C ASN A 289 -27.55 -11.05 3.52
N MET A 290 -28.27 -11.90 4.25
CA MET A 290 -29.49 -11.51 4.96
C MET A 290 -29.54 -12.15 6.34
N ASP A 291 -30.02 -11.40 7.33
CA ASP A 291 -30.31 -11.95 8.65
C ASP A 291 -31.61 -12.77 8.60
N ILE A 292 -31.62 -13.97 9.20
CA ILE A 292 -32.84 -14.81 9.22
C ILE A 292 -33.25 -15.09 10.66
N GLU A 293 -34.42 -14.58 11.05
CA GLU A 293 -34.98 -14.76 12.38
C GLU A 293 -36.01 -15.89 12.39
N CYS A 294 -35.77 -16.90 13.22
CA CYS A 294 -36.66 -18.03 13.41
C CYS A 294 -36.69 -18.46 14.89
N PRO A 295 -37.84 -18.84 15.46
CA PRO A 295 -37.90 -19.39 16.81
C PRO A 295 -36.97 -20.60 16.98
N LYS A 296 -36.02 -20.50 17.92
CA LYS A 296 -34.92 -21.48 18.08
C LYS A 296 -35.42 -22.93 18.22
N GLN A 297 -36.45 -23.16 19.04
CA GLN A 297 -37.02 -24.50 19.27
C GLN A 297 -37.61 -25.09 17.98
N PHE A 298 -38.29 -24.27 17.18
CA PHE A 298 -38.86 -24.70 15.91
C PHE A 298 -37.78 -24.98 14.86
N ALA A 299 -36.76 -24.12 14.79
CA ALA A 299 -35.62 -24.29 13.89
C ALA A 299 -34.82 -25.57 14.19
N ALA A 300 -34.66 -25.91 15.47
CA ALA A 300 -33.96 -27.11 15.89
C ALA A 300 -34.76 -28.40 15.60
N ALA A 301 -36.10 -28.35 15.68
CA ALA A 301 -36.96 -29.52 15.52
C ALA A 301 -37.35 -29.81 14.05
N THR A 302 -37.35 -28.80 13.20
CA THR A 302 -37.74 -28.93 11.78
C THR A 302 -36.56 -29.47 10.97
N ARG A 303 -36.80 -30.48 10.12
CA ARG A 303 -35.79 -31.03 9.21
C ARG A 303 -36.24 -31.00 7.77
N LEU A 304 -35.32 -30.72 6.85
CA LEU A 304 -35.61 -30.57 5.43
C LEU A 304 -34.51 -31.20 4.56
N SER A 305 -34.90 -31.69 3.38
CA SER A 305 -33.98 -32.14 2.33
C SER A 305 -34.29 -31.40 1.04
N PHE A 306 -33.32 -30.64 0.51
CA PHE A 306 -33.43 -29.93 -0.76
C PHE A 306 -32.05 -29.45 -1.22
N THR A 307 -31.96 -28.90 -2.43
CA THR A 307 -30.73 -28.32 -2.97
C THR A 307 -31.00 -26.91 -3.45
N ILE A 308 -30.13 -25.97 -3.06
CA ILE A 308 -30.08 -24.61 -3.59
C ILE A 308 -28.90 -24.54 -4.56
N ARG A 309 -29.16 -24.13 -5.80
CA ARG A 309 -28.16 -23.91 -6.84
C ARG A 309 -27.98 -22.41 -7.07
N GLN A 310 -28.94 -21.77 -7.70
CA GLN A 310 -28.89 -20.35 -8.11
C GLN A 310 -30.19 -19.60 -7.79
N GLU A 311 -31.14 -20.28 -7.15
CA GLU A 311 -32.44 -19.76 -6.78
C GLU A 311 -32.30 -18.56 -5.84
N SER A 312 -33.18 -17.58 -6.01
CA SER A 312 -33.24 -16.41 -5.13
C SER A 312 -33.74 -16.79 -3.74
N ILE A 313 -33.54 -15.91 -2.76
CA ILE A 313 -34.05 -16.13 -1.40
C ILE A 313 -35.58 -16.27 -1.41
N GLU A 314 -36.29 -15.52 -2.26
CA GLU A 314 -37.74 -15.60 -2.41
C GLU A 314 -38.19 -16.97 -2.90
N GLU A 315 -37.53 -17.50 -3.95
CA GLU A 315 -37.83 -18.83 -4.52
C GLU A 315 -37.57 -19.94 -3.51
N VAL A 316 -36.45 -19.86 -2.76
CA VAL A 316 -36.12 -20.83 -1.71
C VAL A 316 -37.13 -20.77 -0.56
N MET A 317 -37.50 -19.58 -0.10
CA MET A 317 -38.49 -19.41 0.97
C MET A 317 -39.88 -19.87 0.54
N GLU A 318 -40.28 -19.63 -0.71
CA GLU A 318 -41.51 -20.14 -1.29
C GLU A 318 -41.50 -21.67 -1.29
N ALA A 319 -40.45 -22.29 -1.84
CA ALA A 319 -40.29 -23.74 -1.85
C ALA A 319 -40.31 -24.35 -0.43
N MET A 320 -39.57 -23.75 0.51
CA MET A 320 -39.58 -24.18 1.91
C MET A 320 -40.98 -24.09 2.54
N SER A 321 -41.78 -23.09 2.18
CA SER A 321 -43.17 -22.94 2.67
C SER A 321 -44.16 -23.99 2.13
N LEU A 322 -43.80 -24.64 1.02
CA LEU A 322 -44.59 -25.74 0.44
C LEU A 322 -44.28 -27.08 1.11
N ILE A 323 -43.03 -27.28 1.56
CA ILE A 323 -42.57 -28.57 2.12
C ILE A 323 -42.50 -28.57 3.66
N ALA A 324 -42.57 -27.41 4.30
CA ALA A 324 -42.52 -27.24 5.75
C ALA A 324 -43.70 -26.39 6.25
N PRO A 325 -44.17 -26.59 7.50
CA PRO A 325 -45.21 -25.78 8.10
C PRO A 325 -44.63 -24.42 8.54
N ILE A 326 -44.20 -23.60 7.58
CA ILE A 326 -43.65 -22.27 7.81
C ILE A 326 -44.47 -21.19 7.12
N ARG A 327 -44.45 -20.00 7.70
CA ARG A 327 -44.78 -18.73 7.06
C ARG A 327 -43.54 -17.87 7.10
N TYR A 328 -43.37 -17.04 6.09
CA TYR A 328 -42.25 -16.11 6.05
C TYR A 328 -42.68 -14.71 5.63
N GLU A 329 -41.89 -13.74 6.04
CA GLU A 329 -42.00 -12.35 5.62
C GLU A 329 -40.60 -11.80 5.37
N ILE A 330 -40.40 -11.17 4.22
CA ILE A 330 -39.12 -10.56 3.86
C ILE A 330 -39.26 -9.05 4.01
N LYS A 331 -38.41 -8.44 4.84
CA LYS A 331 -38.36 -6.98 5.04
C LYS A 331 -36.94 -6.47 4.90
N LYS A 332 -36.67 -5.69 3.86
CA LYS A 332 -35.35 -5.12 3.57
C LYS A 332 -34.28 -6.22 3.54
N ASN A 333 -33.38 -6.26 4.53
CA ASN A 333 -32.28 -7.21 4.62
C ASN A 333 -32.50 -8.34 5.64
N LYS A 334 -33.77 -8.57 6.04
CA LYS A 334 -34.12 -9.53 7.08
C LYS A 334 -35.31 -10.39 6.69
N VAL A 335 -35.21 -11.69 6.94
CA VAL A 335 -36.28 -12.67 6.75
C VAL A 335 -36.80 -13.10 8.12
N TYR A 336 -38.11 -13.10 8.28
CA TYR A 336 -38.78 -13.59 9.49
C TYR A 336 -39.51 -14.88 9.17
N ILE A 337 -39.20 -15.95 9.88
CA ILE A 337 -39.84 -17.26 9.73
C ILE A 337 -40.66 -17.55 10.98
N THR A 338 -41.93 -17.91 10.79
CA THR A 338 -42.84 -18.28 11.88
C THR A 338 -43.52 -19.62 11.58
N PRO A 339 -43.80 -20.46 12.60
CA PRO A 339 -44.50 -21.72 12.40
C PRO A 339 -45.93 -21.49 11.88
N ARG A 340 -46.32 -22.25 10.87
CA ARG A 340 -47.71 -22.35 10.42
C ARG A 340 -48.42 -23.37 11.31
N LYS A 341 -49.39 -22.90 12.10
CA LYS A 341 -50.27 -23.76 12.89
C LYS A 341 -51.05 -24.74 12.02
#